data_AF-A0A831RJX7-F1
#
_entry.id   AF-A0A831RJX7-F1
#
_cell.length_a   1.000
_cell.length_b   1.000
_cell.length_c   1.000
_cell.angle_alpha   90.00
_cell.angle_beta   90.00
_cell.angle_gamma   90.00
#
_symmetry.space_group_name_H-M   'P 1'
#
loop_
_entity.id
_entity.type
_entity.pdbx_description
1 polymer ?
#
loop_
_entity_poly.entity_id
_entity_poly.type
_entity_poly.pdbx_seq_one_letter_code
_entity_poly.pdbx_strand_id
1 'polypeptide(L)' 'HVLRLRKALAGHGYDRLIQTVRGAGYRFSARSDER' A
#
# COMPACT_ATOMS: atom_id res chain seq x y z
N HIS A 1 9.16 8.01 -1.26
CA HIS A 1 8.09 8.78 -0.57
C HIS A 1 6.77 8.05 -0.76
N VAL A 2 6.22 7.43 0.28
CA VAL A 2 5.04 6.55 0.13
C VAL A 2 3.79 7.31 -0.33
N LEU A 3 3.67 8.60 0.04
CA LEU A 3 2.48 9.41 -0.25
C LEU A 3 2.29 9.65 -1.75
N ARG A 4 3.38 9.88 -2.48
CA ARG A 4 3.35 10.05 -3.95
C ARG A 4 3.00 8.74 -4.66
N LEU A 5 3.54 7.63 -4.16
CA LEU A 5 3.23 6.30 -4.68
C LEU A 5 1.75 5.94 -4.49
N ARG A 6 1.21 6.17 -3.28
CA ARG A 6 -0.21 5.98 -3.00
C ARG A 6 -1.10 6.82 -3.92
N LYS A 7 -0.73 8.08 -4.16
CA LYS A 7 -1.50 8.97 -5.06
C LYS A 7 -1.52 8.48 -6.51
N ALA A 8 -0.39 7.95 -7.00
CA ALA A 8 -0.31 7.36 -8.33
C ALA A 8 -1.11 6.05 -8.44
N LEU A 9 -1.11 5.23 -7.39
CA LEU A 9 -1.81 3.93 -7.37
C LEU A 9 -3.31 4.04 -7.05
N ALA A 10 -3.74 5.14 -6.44
CA ALA A 10 -5.14 5.39 -6.09
C ALA A 10 -6.06 5.36 -7.33
N GLY A 11 -5.59 5.86 -8.48
CA GLY A 11 -6.35 5.82 -9.74
C GLY A 11 -6.65 4.41 -10.24
N HIS A 12 -5.88 3.42 -9.78
CA HIS A 12 -6.04 2.00 -10.12
C HIS A 12 -6.59 1.17 -8.95
N GLY A 13 -6.89 1.78 -7.80
CA GLY A 13 -7.34 1.06 -6.60
C GLY A 13 -6.26 0.25 -5.88
N TYR A 14 -4.99 0.41 -6.26
CA TYR A 14 -3.86 -0.37 -5.73
C TYR A 14 -3.19 0.27 -4.51
N ASP A 15 -3.66 1.42 -4.02
CA ASP A 15 -3.11 2.06 -2.83
C ASP A 15 -3.23 1.18 -1.57
N ARG A 16 -4.25 0.31 -1.56
CA ARG A 16 -4.55 -0.67 -0.50
C ARG A 16 -3.50 -1.78 -0.38
N LEU A 17 -2.74 -2.04 -1.44
CA LEU A 17 -1.65 -3.03 -1.44
C LEU A 17 -0.47 -2.59 -0.57
N ILE A 18 -0.38 -1.29 -0.27
CA ILE A 18 0.67 -0.72 0.56
C ILE A 18 0.22 -0.75 2.02
N GLN A 19 0.82 -1.64 2.80
CA GLN A 19 0.59 -1.76 4.24
C GLN A 19 1.64 -0.99 5.02
N THR A 20 1.21 -0.27 6.04
CA THR A 20 2.11 0.42 6.98
C THR A 20 2.50 -0.54 8.10
N VAL A 21 3.80 -0.80 8.24
CA VAL A 21 4.37 -1.63 9.31
C VAL A 21 5.03 -0.71 10.32
N ARG A 22 4.48 -0.65 11.53
CA ARG A 22 5.03 0.17 12.63
C ARG A 22 6.48 -0.25 12.91
N GLY A 23 7.39 0.71 12.91
CA GLY A 23 8.81 0.49 13.20
C GLY A 23 9.66 -0.07 12.06
N ALA A 24 9.06 -0.51 10.95
CA ALA A 24 9.78 -1.07 9.79
C ALA A 24 9.53 -0.31 8.48
N GLY A 25 8.44 0.47 8.38
CA GLY A 25 8.12 1.27 7.21
C GLY A 25 6.91 0.75 6.45
N TYR A 26 7.06 0.45 5.16
CA TYR A 26 5.96 0.04 4.28
C TYR A 26 6.25 -1.30 3.63
N ARG A 27 5.25 -2.18 3.53
CA ARG A 27 5.33 -3.40 2.72
C ARG A 27 4.29 -3.37 1.62
N PHE A 28 4.61 -4.04 0.52
CA PHE A 28 3.66 -4.35 -0.54
C PHE A 28 3.13 -5.77 -0.31
N SER A 29 1.81 -5.94 -0.33
CA SER A 29 1.17 -7.25 -0.23
C SER A 29 0.20 -7.42 -1.37
N ALA A 30 0.44 -8.41 -2.24
CA ALA A 30 -0.53 -8.83 -3.26
C ALA A 30 -1.76 -9.52 -2.65
N ARG A 31 -1.64 -10.00 -1.40
CA ARG A 31 -2.77 -10.46 -0.59
C ARG A 31 -3.33 -9.27 0.18
N SER A 32 -4.28 -8.57 -0.43
CA SER A 32 -5.19 -7.69 0.30
C SER A 32 -6.27 -8.59 0.89
N ASP A 33 -6.00 -9.12 2.08
CA ASP A 33 -6.98 -9.74 2.99
C ASP A 33 -8.14 -10.50 2.31
N GLU A 34 -7.93 -11.78 2.05
CA GLU A 34 -9.01 -12.74 1.79
C GLU A 34 -9.66 -13.06 3.15
N ARG A 35 -10.58 -12.19 3.59
CA ARG A 35 -11.45 -12.35 4.76
C ARG A 35 -12.81 -11.75 4.45
#